data_AF-A0A0M1I3V5-F1
#
_entry.id   AF-A0A0M1I3V5-F1
#
_cell.length_a   1.000
_cell.length_b   1.000
_cell.length_c   1.000
_cell.angle_alpha   90.00
_cell.angle_beta   90.00
_cell.angle_gamma   90.00
#
_symmetry.space_group_name_H-M   'P 1'
#
loop_
_entity.id
_entity.type
_entity.pdbx_description
1 polymer ?
#
loop_
_entity_poly.entity_id
_entity_poly.type
_entity_poly.pdbx_seq_one_letter_code
_entity_poly.pdbx_strand_id
1 'polypeptide(L)' 'MNSSELTINQVIDKINEAAESNSPLNLTSDEVKILSKEIGDMVFIPVLSWDQVSKLPGKKIGKIEED' A
#
# COMPACT_ATOMS: atom_id res chain seq x y z
N MET A 1 -1.27 -25.32 -15.59
CA MET A 1 -1.10 -23.89 -15.92
C MET A 1 0.05 -23.37 -15.06
N ASN A 2 1.07 -22.78 -15.67
CA ASN A 2 2.20 -22.21 -14.94
C ASN A 2 1.77 -20.84 -14.39
N SER A 3 1.71 -20.68 -13.07
CA SER A 3 1.24 -19.44 -12.43
C SER A 3 2.18 -18.25 -12.70
N SER A 4 3.45 -18.51 -13.00
CA SER A 4 4.47 -17.52 -13.34
C SER A 4 4.21 -16.78 -14.66
N GLU A 5 3.36 -17.31 -15.54
CA GLU A 5 2.99 -16.66 -16.81
C GLU A 5 1.85 -15.64 -16.64
N LEU A 6 1.25 -15.55 -15.44
CA LEU A 6 0.22 -14.55 -15.17
C LEU A 6 0.85 -13.17 -15.09
N THR A 7 0.33 -12.23 -15.87
CA THR A 7 0.85 -10.85 -15.96
C THR A 7 0.95 -10.16 -14.59
N ILE A 8 0.03 -10.44 -13.66
CA ILE A 8 0.11 -9.88 -12.30
C ILE A 8 1.37 -10.32 -11.53
N ASN A 9 1.79 -11.57 -11.70
CA ASN A 9 2.98 -12.10 -11.01
C ASN A 9 4.24 -11.47 -11.60
N GLN A 10 4.29 -11.29 -12.92
CA GLN A 10 5.38 -10.58 -13.59
C GLN A 10 5.49 -9.12 -13.15
N VAL A 11 4.35 -8.45 -12.92
CA VAL A 11 4.32 -7.08 -12.39
C VAL A 11 4.84 -7.03 -10.95
N ILE A 12 4.45 -7.98 -10.09
CA ILE A 12 4.94 -8.08 -8.71
C ILE A 12 6.46 -8.30 -8.70
N ASP A 13 6.98 -9.20 -9.53
CA ASP A 13 8.41 -9.47 -9.60
C ASP A 13 9.20 -8.23 -10.02
N LYS A 14 8.72 -7.48 -11.02
CA LYS A 14 9.31 -6.20 -11.43
C LYS A 14 9.30 -5.15 -10.32
N ILE A 15 8.21 -5.07 -9.54
CA ILE A 15 8.12 -4.16 -8.40
C ILE A 15 9.17 -4.52 -7.35
N ASN A 16 9.31 -5.80 -7.01
CA ASN A 16 10.26 -6.28 -6.03
C ASN A 16 11.71 -6.01 -6.46
N GLU A 17 12.05 -6.31 -7.72
CA GLU A 17 13.38 -6.06 -8.26
C GLU A 17 13.74 -4.55 -8.26
N ALA A 18 12.80 -3.69 -8.66
CA ALA A 18 12.99 -2.24 -8.63
C ALA A 18 13.15 -1.70 -7.19
N ALA A 19 12.42 -2.27 -6.23
CA ALA A 19 12.53 -1.91 -4.82
C ALA A 19 13.88 -2.34 -4.22
N GLU A 20 14.34 -3.56 -4.50
CA GLU A 20 15.64 -4.08 -4.04
C GLU A 20 16.81 -3.29 -4.63
N SER A 21 16.71 -2.92 -5.91
CA SER A 21 17.73 -2.12 -6.61
C SER A 21 17.59 -0.61 -6.40
N ASN A 22 16.61 -0.17 -5.61
CA ASN A 22 16.27 1.23 -5.35
C ASN A 22 16.23 2.09 -6.63
N SER A 23 15.63 1.53 -7.68
CA SER A 23 15.63 2.09 -9.03
C SER A 23 14.20 2.46 -9.47
N PRO A 24 14.05 3.43 -10.39
CA PRO A 24 12.74 3.77 -10.93
C PRO A 24 12.11 2.58 -11.68
N LEU A 25 10.80 2.37 -11.47
CA LEU A 25 10.03 1.37 -12.18
C LEU A 25 9.22 2.03 -13.32
N ASN A 26 9.38 1.53 -14.54
CA ASN A 26 8.53 1.89 -15.67
C ASN A 26 7.55 0.74 -15.95
N LEU A 27 6.26 1.08 -16.04
CA LEU A 27 5.19 0.12 -16.34
C LEU A 27 4.54 0.47 -17.68
N THR A 28 4.13 -0.56 -18.42
CA THR A 28 3.32 -0.42 -19.63
C THR A 28 1.87 -0.08 -19.28
N SER A 29 1.11 0.40 -20.26
CA SER A 29 -0.31 0.73 -20.07
C SER A 29 -1.14 -0.44 -19.54
N ASP A 30 -0.84 -1.67 -19.99
CA ASP A 30 -1.60 -2.84 -19.58
C ASP A 30 -1.24 -3.31 -18.17
N GLU A 31 0.03 -3.23 -17.78
CA GLU A 31 0.47 -3.48 -16.41
C GLU A 31 -0.15 -2.47 -15.43
N VAL A 32 -0.25 -1.19 -15.83
CA VAL A 32 -0.92 -0.14 -15.04
C VAL A 32 -2.41 -0.42 -14.87
N LYS A 33 -3.12 -0.88 -15.92
CA LYS A 33 -4.55 -1.23 -15.82
C LYS A 33 -4.77 -2.38 -14.84
N ILE A 34 -3.90 -3.39 -14.85
CA ILE A 34 -3.97 -4.53 -13.95
C ILE A 34 -3.78 -4.06 -12.50
N LEU A 35 -2.75 -3.27 -12.23
CA LEU A 35 -2.56 -2.69 -10.89
C LEU A 35 -3.74 -1.81 -10.47
N SER A 36 -4.24 -0.97 -11.37
CA SER A 36 -5.40 -0.13 -11.08
C SER A 36 -6.64 -0.96 -10.72
N LYS A 37 -6.85 -2.11 -11.36
CA LYS A 37 -7.98 -3.00 -11.04
C LYS A 37 -7.83 -3.67 -9.68
N GLU A 38 -6.62 -4.10 -9.34
CA GLU A 38 -6.38 -4.87 -8.11
C GLU A 38 -6.17 -3.98 -6.88
N ILE A 39 -5.46 -2.85 -7.03
CA ILE A 39 -5.05 -1.97 -5.92
C ILE A 39 -5.38 -0.48 -6.13
N GLY A 40 -5.90 -0.08 -7.29
CA GLY A 40 -6.11 1.33 -7.62
C GLY A 40 -7.13 2.04 -6.73
N ASP A 41 -8.08 1.30 -6.17
CA ASP A 41 -9.09 1.83 -5.25
C ASP A 41 -8.67 1.72 -3.77
N MET A 42 -7.46 1.22 -3.48
CA MET A 42 -6.98 1.10 -2.11
C MET A 42 -6.54 2.47 -1.58
N VAL A 43 -6.98 2.78 -0.36
CA VAL A 43 -6.54 3.96 0.39
C VAL A 43 -5.71 3.53 1.60
N PHE A 44 -4.62 4.24 1.86
CA PHE A 44 -3.83 3.99 3.06
C PHE A 44 -4.56 4.54 4.29
N ILE A 45 -4.98 3.65 5.19
CA ILE A 45 -5.56 4.02 6.48
C ILE A 45 -4.50 3.83 7.56
N PRO A 46 -3.91 4.90 8.10
CA PRO A 46 -2.94 4.78 9.18
C PRO A 46 -3.62 4.25 10.45
N VAL A 47 -3.30 3.02 10.83
CA VAL A 47 -3.65 2.50 12.16
C VAL A 47 -2.58 2.97 13.12
N LEU A 48 -2.96 3.89 14.01
CA LEU A 48 -2.07 4.43 15.03
C LEU A 48 -2.37 3.76 16.37
N SER A 49 -1.31 3.35 17.09
CA SER A 49 -1.45 2.99 18.48
C SER A 49 -1.83 4.20 19.32
N TRP A 50 -2.41 3.97 20.50
CA TRP A 50 -2.72 5.05 21.44
C TRP A 50 -1.49 5.90 21.79
N ASP A 51 -0.31 5.29 21.88
CA ASP A 51 0.96 5.99 22.12
C ASP A 51 1.39 6.89 20.96
N GLN A 52 0.99 6.55 19.74
CA GLN A 52 1.22 7.40 18.56
C GLN A 52 0.20 8.54 18.50
N VAL A 53 -1.06 8.27 18.86
CA VAL A 53 -2.13 9.27 18.89
C VAL A 53 -1.87 10.34 19.95
N SER A 54 -1.38 9.97 21.13
CA SER A 54 -1.08 10.90 22.23
C SER A 54 0.05 11.90 21.93
N LYS A 55 0.88 11.59 20.92
CA LYS A 55 1.99 12.44 20.46
C LYS A 55 1.60 13.37 19.30
N LEU A 56 0.37 13.28 18.79
CA LEU A 56 -0.10 14.17 17.74
C LEU A 56 -0.38 15.58 18.31
N PRO A 57 0.24 16.64 17.75
CA PRO A 57 0.01 18.00 18.22
C PRO A 57 -1.44 18.45 17.95
N GLY A 58 -2.13 18.95 18.98
CA GLY A 58 -3.41 19.64 18.83
C GLY A 58 -4.71 18.85 19.07
N LYS A 59 -4.68 17.61 19.57
CA LYS A 59 -5.92 16.85 19.84
C LYS A 59 -6.28 16.80 21.34
N LYS A 60 -7.44 17.37 21.69
CA LYS A 60 -8.23 16.88 22.85
C LYS A 60 -8.82 15.54 22.43
N ILE A 61 -8.25 14.46 22.93
CA ILE A 61 -8.83 13.13 22.80
C ILE A 61 -10.05 13.11 23.72
N GLY A 62 -11.25 12.93 23.16
CA GLY A 62 -12.46 12.76 23.95
C GLY A 62 -12.27 11.55 24.86
N LYS A 63 -12.30 11.76 26.18
CA LYS A 63 -12.33 10.66 27.13
C LYS A 63 -13.68 9.97 26.98
N ILE A 64 -13.67 8.67 26.77
CA ILE A 64 -14.85 7.84 26.97
C ILE A 64 -14.99 7.75 28.49
N GLU A 65 -16.00 8.40 29.05
CA GLU A 65 -16.38 8.18 30.43
C GLU A 65 -17.15 6.85 30.46
N GLU A 66 -16.62 5.88 31.20
CA GLU A 66 -17.35 4.65 31.53
C GLU A 66 -18.27 4.97 32.71
N ASP A 67 -19.57 4.68 32.56
CA ASP A 67 -20.60 4.74 33.61
C ASP A 67 -20.41 3.64 34.66
#